data_AF-A0A0L0URE6-F1
#
_entry.id   AF-A0A0L0URE6-F1
#
_cell.length_a   1.000
_cell.length_b   1.000
_cell.length_c   1.000
_cell.angle_alpha   90.00
_cell.angle_beta   90.00
_cell.angle_gamma   90.00
#
_symmetry.space_group_name_H-M   'P 1'
#
loop_
_entity.id
_entity.type
_entity.pdbx_description
1 polymer ?
#
loop_
_entity_poly.entity_id
_entity_poly.type
_entity_poly.pdbx_seq_one_letter_code
_entity_poly.pdbx_strand_id
1 'polypeptide(L)' 'MPYRTTNNPSPLIPSVPVMDGSSVTFPAWRFRLEDVLSIQGVLDIVKGTLLRPETDAKLGARPAEHQKGYYPEEYARELP' A
#
# COMPACT_ATOMS: atom_id res chain seq x y z
N MET A 1 -5.19 10.57 11.52
CA MET A 1 -6.01 9.84 10.53
C MET A 1 -6.92 8.87 11.27
N PRO A 2 -8.20 8.73 10.90
CA PRO A 2 -9.05 7.71 11.49
C PRO A 2 -8.53 6.31 11.14
N TYR A 3 -8.71 5.36 12.05
CA TYR A 3 -8.41 3.96 11.80
C TYR A 3 -9.25 3.45 10.63
N ARG A 4 -8.60 2.83 9.65
CA ARG A 4 -9.28 2.24 8.50
C ARG A 4 -9.71 0.83 8.86
N THR A 5 -10.99 0.54 8.68
CA THR A 5 -11.49 -0.83 8.66
C THR A 5 -11.31 -1.38 7.26
N THR A 6 -10.43 -2.38 7.12
CA THR A 6 -10.27 -3.10 5.85
C THR A 6 -11.26 -4.25 5.79
N ASN A 7 -12.11 -4.28 4.77
CA ASN A 7 -13.00 -5.42 4.55
C ASN A 7 -12.21 -6.59 3.93
N ASN A 8 -12.65 -7.82 4.21
CA ASN A 8 -12.05 -9.01 3.59
C ASN A 8 -12.46 -9.11 2.11
N PRO A 9 -11.52 -9.00 1.15
CA PRO A 9 -11.83 -9.08 -0.28
C PRO A 9 -11.98 -10.53 -0.78
N SER A 10 -11.69 -11.55 0.04
CA SER A 10 -11.67 -12.97 -0.37
C SER A 10 -12.90 -13.41 -1.20
N PRO A 11 -14.14 -13.00 -0.87
CA PRO A 11 -15.32 -13.39 -1.66
C PRO A 11 -15.33 -12.83 -3.09
N LEU A 12 -14.59 -11.75 -3.34
CA LEU A 12 -14.57 -11.03 -4.61
C LEU A 12 -13.39 -11.44 -5.50
N ILE A 13 -12.34 -12.05 -4.95
CA ILE A 13 -11.17 -12.50 -5.70
C ILE A 13 -11.57 -13.42 -6.88
N PRO A 14 -12.49 -14.41 -6.72
CA PRO A 14 -12.92 -15.25 -7.84
C PRO A 14 -13.63 -14.51 -8.97
N SER A 15 -14.12 -13.28 -8.73
CA SER A 15 -14.80 -12.46 -9.73
C SER A 15 -13.85 -11.67 -10.63
N VAL A 16 -12.56 -11.63 -10.30
CA VAL A 16 -11.54 -10.96 -11.10
C VAL A 16 -11.19 -11.85 -12.29
N PRO A 17 -11.40 -11.39 -13.54
CA PRO A 17 -11.05 -12.15 -14.74
C PRO A 17 -9.57 -12.57 -14.74
N VAL A 18 -9.26 -13.74 -15.30
CA VAL A 18 -7.86 -14.10 -15.57
C VAL A 18 -7.42 -13.38 -16.83
N MET A 19 -6.25 -12.73 -16.80
CA MET A 19 -5.69 -12.11 -18.00
C MET A 19 -5.23 -13.20 -18.97
N ASP A 20 -5.69 -13.12 -20.21
CA ASP A 20 -5.43 -14.05 -21.31
C ASP A 20 -4.58 -13.41 -22.44
N GLY A 21 -4.10 -12.19 -22.23
CA GLY A 21 -3.40 -11.39 -23.23
C GLY A 21 -4.31 -10.69 -24.24
N SER A 22 -5.63 -10.83 -24.11
CA SER A 22 -6.59 -10.09 -24.94
C SER A 22 -6.73 -8.65 -24.46
N SER A 23 -6.73 -7.71 -25.40
CA SER A 23 -7.03 -6.30 -25.13
C SER A 23 -8.48 -6.08 -24.65
N VAL A 24 -9.37 -7.04 -24.88
CA VAL A 24 -10.78 -7.00 -24.44
C VAL A 24 -10.92 -7.40 -22.97
N THR A 25 -10.08 -8.33 -22.50
CA THR A 25 -10.11 -8.82 -21.12
C THR A 25 -9.52 -7.80 -20.15
N PHE A 26 -8.58 -6.97 -20.61
CA PHE A 26 -7.89 -5.99 -19.77
C PHE A 26 -8.82 -4.95 -19.13
N PRO A 27 -9.76 -4.28 -19.85
CA PRO A 27 -10.71 -3.37 -19.22
C PRO A 27 -11.59 -4.03 -18.15
N ALA A 28 -12.08 -5.25 -18.41
CA ALA A 28 -12.91 -6.00 -17.47
C ALA A 28 -12.11 -6.42 -16.22
N TRP A 29 -10.88 -6.89 -16.43
CA TRP A 29 -9.93 -7.20 -15.35
C TRP A 29 -9.66 -5.98 -14.47
N ARG A 30 -9.31 -4.87 -15.10
CA ARG A 30 -8.99 -3.61 -14.42
C ARG A 30 -10.18 -3.12 -13.59
N PHE A 31 -11.37 -3.09 -14.18
CA PHE A 31 -12.59 -2.64 -13.50
C PHE A 31 -12.87 -3.48 -12.25
N ARG A 32 -12.79 -4.81 -12.37
CA ARG A 32 -13.01 -5.71 -11.23
C ARG A 32 -11.95 -5.58 -10.14
N LEU A 33 -10.69 -5.35 -10.52
CA LEU A 33 -9.64 -5.10 -9.54
C LEU A 33 -9.88 -3.79 -8.78
N GLU A 34 -10.30 -2.73 -9.46
CA GLU A 34 -10.64 -1.45 -8.83
C GLU A 34 -11.82 -1.59 -7.85
N ASP A 35 -12.85 -2.38 -8.19
CA ASP A 35 -13.97 -2.70 -7.29
C ASP A 35 -13.49 -3.40 -6.00
N VAL A 36 -12.62 -4.41 -6.12
CA VAL A 36 -12.05 -5.15 -4.97
C VAL A 36 -11.29 -4.21 -4.04
N LEU A 37 -10.41 -3.37 -4.60
CA LEU A 37 -9.61 -2.41 -3.85
C LEU A 37 -10.48 -1.33 -3.18
N SER A 38 -11.59 -0.93 -3.84
CA SER A 38 -12.56 0.02 -3.29
C SER A 38 -13.24 -0.56 -2.05
N ILE A 39 -13.73 -1.81 -2.15
CA ILE A 39 -14.42 -2.49 -1.05
C ILE A 39 -13.48 -2.76 0.12
N GLN A 40 -12.22 -3.10 -0.15
CA GLN A 40 -11.20 -3.25 0.89
C GLN A 40 -10.79 -1.89 1.52
N GLY A 41 -11.09 -0.76 0.88
CA GLY A 41 -10.77 0.58 1.38
C GLY A 41 -9.33 1.02 1.12
N VAL A 42 -8.71 0.49 0.06
CA VAL A 42 -7.29 0.72 -0.29
C VAL A 42 -7.10 1.30 -1.70
N LEU A 43 -8.17 1.54 -2.44
CA LEU A 43 -8.10 2.08 -3.81
C LEU A 43 -7.39 3.44 -3.88
N ASP A 44 -7.54 4.27 -2.86
CA ASP A 44 -6.91 5.58 -2.76
C ASP A 44 -5.38 5.52 -2.57
N ILE A 45 -4.87 4.44 -1.98
CA ILE A 45 -3.43 4.14 -1.92
C ILE A 45 -2.91 3.90 -3.33
N VAL A 46 -3.60 3.04 -4.09
CA VAL A 46 -3.22 2.69 -5.47
C VAL A 46 -3.33 3.91 -6.39
N LYS A 47 -4.34 4.76 -6.19
CA LYS A 47 -4.50 6.02 -6.94
C LYS A 47 -3.56 7.13 -6.48
N GLY A 48 -2.80 6.94 -5.41
CA GLY A 48 -1.92 7.97 -4.83
C GLY A 48 -2.67 9.18 -4.30
N THR A 49 -3.98 9.06 -4.06
CA THR A 49 -4.82 10.14 -3.51
C THR A 49 -4.83 10.14 -1.98
N LEU A 50 -4.24 9.12 -1.36
CA LEU A 50 -4.05 9.10 0.08
C LEU A 50 -3.07 10.23 0.46
N LEU A 51 -3.60 11.27 1.09
CA LEU A 51 -2.80 12.35 1.65
C LEU A 51 -1.83 11.77 2.68
N ARG A 52 -0.56 12.13 2.58
CA ARG A 52 0.40 11.83 3.64
C ARG A 52 -0.11 12.49 4.93
N PRO A 53 -0.11 11.80 6.08
CA PRO A 53 -0.37 12.47 7.34
C PRO A 53 0.58 13.68 7.44
N GLU A 54 0.01 14.85 7.70
CA GLU A 54 0.76 16.05 8.05
C GLU A 54 1.71 15.66 9.18
N THR A 55 2.99 15.49 8.85
CA THR A 55 4.01 15.29 9.87
C THR A 55 4.19 16.68 10.45
N ASP A 56 3.66 16.92 11.63
CA ASP A 56 3.77 18.16 12.41
C ASP A 56 4.59 19.26 11.71
N ALA A 57 3.93 20.14 10.96
CA ALA A 57 4.50 21.36 10.42
C ALA A 57 4.89 22.38 11.54
N LYS A 58 5.06 21.90 12.78
CA LYS A 58 5.58 22.60 13.95
C LYS A 58 6.66 21.81 14.71
N LEU A 59 7.33 20.84 14.10
CA LEU A 59 8.62 20.36 14.61
C LEU A 59 9.76 21.08 13.88
N GLY A 60 9.89 22.38 14.17
CA GLY A 60 11.21 23.00 14.15
C GLY A 60 12.10 22.20 15.10
N ALA A 61 13.26 21.76 14.61
CA ALA A 61 14.19 20.80 15.22
C ALA A 61 13.75 19.32 15.12
N ARG A 62 14.16 18.70 14.02
CA ARG A 62 14.28 17.24 13.88
C ARG A 62 15.31 16.72 14.90
N PRO A 63 14.99 15.82 15.86
CA PRO A 63 16.03 15.03 16.51
C PRO A 63 16.56 14.06 15.45
N ALA A 64 17.87 14.09 15.23
CA ALA A 64 18.60 13.30 14.24
C ALA A 64 18.66 11.80 14.55
N GLU A 65 17.64 11.22 15.19
CA GLU A 65 17.65 9.83 15.67
C GLU A 65 17.01 8.85 14.68
N HIS A 66 16.21 9.35 13.74
CA HIS A 66 15.49 8.52 12.75
C HIS A 66 16.34 8.17 11.51
N GLN A 67 17.65 8.43 11.56
CA GLN A 67 18.61 8.16 10.48
C GLN A 67 19.39 6.85 10.67
N LYS A 68 19.02 5.98 11.63
CA LYS A 68 19.45 4.58 11.56
C LYS A 68 18.47 3.79 10.69
N GLY A 69 18.69 3.86 9.39
CA GLY A 69 18.24 2.81 8.48
C GLY A 69 18.92 1.48 8.81
N TYR A 70 18.32 0.36 8.40
CA TYR A 70 18.91 -0.96 8.56
C TYR A 70 20.23 -1.04 7.77
N TYR A 71 21.35 -1.11 8.50
CA TYR A 71 22.71 -1.32 7.96
C TYR A 71 23.09 -2.79 8.17
N PRO A 72 23.02 -3.65 7.14
CA PRO A 72 23.35 -5.07 7.25
C PRO A 72 24.81 -5.31 7.69
N GLU A 73 25.70 -4.38 7.34
CA GLU A 73 27.14 -4.45 7.59
C GLU A 73 27.50 -4.30 9.09
N GLU A 74 26.64 -3.67 9.90
CA GLU A 74 26.85 -3.54 11.35
C GLU A 74 26.47 -4.83 12.09
N TYR A 75 25.45 -5.56 11.60
CA TYR A 75 25.00 -6.83 12.19
C TYR A 75 25.85 -8.04 11.81
N ALA A 76 26.63 -7.95 10.72
CA ALA A 76 27.54 -9.01 10.29
C ALA A 76 28.78 -9.16 11.19
N ARG A 77 29.05 -8.21 12.10
CA ARG A 77 30.20 -8.24 13.02
C ARG A 77 29.87 -8.74 14.44
N GLU A 78 28.61 -9.04 14.72
CA GLU A 78 28.15 -9.55 16.03
C GLU A 78 27.61 -10.99 15.97
N LEU A 79 28.11 -11.80 15.04
CA LEU A 79 28.00 -13.26 15.13
C LEU A 79 29.29 -13.81 15.76
N PRO A 80 29.20 -14.58 16.88
CA PRO A 80 30.36 -15.24 17.49
C PRO A 80 30.95 -16.33 16.60
#